data_AF-A0A3P8PRX8-F1
#
_entry.id   AF-A0A3P8PRX8-F1
#
_cell.length_a   1.000
_cell.length_b   1.000
_cell.length_c   1.000
_cell.angle_alpha   90.00
_cell.angle_beta   90.00
_cell.angle_gamma   90.00
#
_symmetry.space_group_name_H-M   'P 1'
#
loop_
_entity.id
_entity.type
_entity.pdbx_description
1 polymer ?
#
loop_
_entity_poly.entity_id
_entity_poly.type
_entity_poly.pdbx_seq_one_letter_code
_entity_poly.pdbx_strand_id
1 'polypeptide(L)'
;MPRLEKTNLRGRDRPQLDWRFVQRFCSIQKVLFPSWTSQSVLMFGTLLGVTLAEQLIIYQVGVLPSHFYNVLADKNYSGFRSLVGTAMVLILFNSTLKSIDQYICNQMYVSWRKTLTESLHSAYFQGRVYYTLNVLREDIDNPDQRISQDAERLCKQMSSMASRLIISPFTLTYYTYHCFHSTGWIGPVSIFGYFVIGTIANKILMGPIVSTLFEQEKLEGDFRFKHMQIRVNAESAAFYRAGKVEHMRTDRRLQALLYTQKRLINKELWLYIGVNTFDYLGGFLSYIIIAIPIFSGVYDSLTPGELSALISKNAFVCIYLINGFTQLIDLSTTLSDVAGYTHSDFNIHAGPVDTAFIVDHLSYKSPFSDELLVEDLNLKISQGTHLLVVGNTGTGKTSLLRVLNRLWEAHSGEKAKTAQKRAIITMHNMGGGLRMTGKIHK
;
A
#
# COMPACT_ATOMS: atom_id res chain seq x y z
N MET A 1 -29.66 -1.88 -37.81
CA MET A 1 -28.96 -2.01 -36.53
C MET A 1 -27.57 -2.61 -36.77
N PRO A 2 -26.51 -1.79 -36.84
CA PRO A 2 -25.15 -2.33 -36.98
C PRO A 2 -24.61 -2.74 -35.60
N ARG A 3 -23.95 -3.90 -35.58
CA ARG A 3 -23.28 -4.50 -34.42
C ARG A 3 -22.24 -3.54 -33.86
N LEU A 4 -22.33 -3.25 -32.56
CA LEU A 4 -21.24 -2.67 -31.79
C LEU A 4 -20.09 -3.67 -31.75
N GLU A 5 -19.05 -3.35 -32.50
CA GLU A 5 -17.76 -4.00 -32.48
C GLU A 5 -17.18 -3.82 -31.06
N LYS A 6 -17.05 -4.93 -30.34
CA LYS A 6 -16.34 -4.97 -29.05
C LYS A 6 -14.88 -4.65 -29.33
N THR A 7 -14.49 -3.39 -29.17
CA THR A 7 -13.10 -3.00 -29.06
C THR A 7 -12.52 -3.73 -27.85
N ASN A 8 -11.68 -4.72 -28.16
CA ASN A 8 -10.83 -5.40 -27.19
C ASN A 8 -9.97 -4.34 -26.48
N LEU A 9 -10.40 -3.92 -25.29
CA LEU A 9 -9.53 -3.28 -24.31
C LEU A 9 -8.46 -4.29 -23.93
N ARG A 10 -7.33 -4.18 -24.64
CA ARG A 10 -6.07 -4.89 -24.40
C ARG A 10 -5.72 -4.84 -22.91
N GLY A 11 -5.16 -5.95 -22.45
CA GLY A 11 -4.88 -6.31 -21.06
C GLY A 11 -4.53 -5.13 -20.16
N ARG A 12 -5.33 -4.96 -19.10
CA ARG A 12 -4.82 -4.41 -17.85
C ARG A 12 -3.75 -5.36 -17.38
N ASP A 13 -2.48 -4.97 -17.53
CA ASP A 13 -1.38 -5.65 -16.88
C ASP A 13 -1.73 -5.78 -15.39
N ARG A 14 -1.84 -7.04 -14.96
CA ARG A 14 -1.96 -7.35 -13.53
C ARG A 14 -0.76 -6.71 -12.84
N PRO A 15 -0.91 -6.18 -11.61
CA PRO A 15 0.24 -5.70 -10.86
C PRO A 15 1.19 -6.89 -10.64
N GLN A 16 2.26 -6.94 -11.44
CA GLN A 16 3.33 -7.91 -11.30
C GLN A 16 4.43 -7.25 -10.46
N LEU A 17 5.11 -8.07 -9.66
CA LEU A 17 6.30 -7.68 -8.90
C LEU A 17 7.46 -7.48 -9.89
N ASP A 18 7.39 -6.39 -10.66
CA ASP A 18 8.37 -6.06 -11.69
C ASP A 18 9.53 -5.25 -11.10
N TRP A 19 10.67 -5.21 -11.81
CA TRP A 19 11.81 -4.35 -11.46
C TRP A 19 11.43 -2.87 -11.31
N ARG A 20 10.39 -2.42 -12.03
CA ARG A 20 9.80 -1.07 -11.88
C ARG A 20 9.18 -0.85 -10.50
N PHE A 21 8.58 -1.87 -9.87
CA PHE A 21 8.07 -1.78 -8.50
C PHE A 21 9.22 -1.55 -7.52
N VAL A 22 10.33 -2.29 -7.66
CA VAL A 22 11.52 -2.10 -6.80
C VAL A 22 12.06 -0.68 -6.92
N GLN A 23 12.18 -0.15 -8.14
CA GLN A 23 12.60 1.24 -8.36
C GLN A 23 11.67 2.26 -7.69
N ARG A 24 10.35 2.06 -7.78
CA ARG A 24 9.34 2.92 -7.14
C ARG A 24 9.40 2.84 -5.62
N PHE A 25 9.52 1.62 -5.09
CA PHE A 25 9.67 1.37 -3.66
C PHE A 25 10.94 2.03 -3.11
N CYS A 26 12.07 1.92 -3.82
CA CYS A 26 13.31 2.61 -3.45
C CYS A 26 13.16 4.13 -3.50
N SER A 27 12.41 4.69 -4.46
CA SER A 27 12.12 6.14 -4.48
C SER A 27 11.29 6.58 -3.28
N ILE A 28 10.31 5.79 -2.86
CA ILE A 28 9.52 6.07 -1.65
C ILE A 28 10.40 5.96 -0.40
N GLN A 29 11.28 4.95 -0.31
CA GLN A 29 12.22 4.84 0.80
C GLN A 29 13.17 6.04 0.91
N LYS A 30 13.62 6.60 -0.22
CA LYS A 30 14.42 7.84 -0.22
C LYS A 30 13.67 9.04 0.35
N VAL A 31 12.35 9.10 0.17
CA VAL A 31 11.49 10.13 0.78
C VAL A 31 11.31 9.89 2.29
N LEU A 32 11.14 8.63 2.69
CA LEU A 32 10.98 8.25 4.11
C LEU A 32 12.28 8.44 4.94
N PHE A 33 13.43 8.32 4.29
CA PHE A 33 14.76 8.52 4.88
C PHE A 33 15.53 9.62 4.12
N PRO A 34 15.20 10.91 4.35
CA PRO A 34 15.76 12.01 3.58
C PRO A 34 17.26 12.23 3.84
N SER A 35 17.75 11.90 5.04
CA SER A 35 19.17 11.99 5.40
C SER A 35 19.54 11.01 6.50
N TRP A 36 20.83 10.67 6.59
CA TRP A 36 21.41 9.78 7.61
C TRP A 36 21.30 10.32 9.05
N THR A 37 21.03 11.61 9.21
CA THR A 37 20.81 12.29 10.51
C THR A 37 19.33 12.55 10.81
N SER A 38 18.42 12.08 9.96
CA SER A 38 16.98 12.27 10.18
C SER A 38 16.47 11.47 11.38
N GLN A 39 15.41 11.99 12.01
CA GLN A 39 14.72 11.32 13.13
C GLN A 39 14.31 9.88 12.79
N SER A 40 13.96 9.61 11.53
CA SER A 40 13.63 8.27 11.02
C SER A 40 14.80 7.28 11.10
N VAL A 41 16.03 7.72 10.81
CA VAL A 41 17.22 6.86 10.89
C VAL A 41 17.59 6.57 12.33
N LEU A 42 17.45 7.56 13.23
CA LEU A 42 17.66 7.35 14.66
C LEU A 42 16.64 6.34 15.23
N MET A 43 15.36 6.49 14.87
CA MET A 43 14.30 5.55 15.27
C MET A 43 14.58 4.13 14.74
N PHE A 44 15.01 4.01 13.49
CA PHE A 44 15.39 2.72 12.90
C PHE A 44 16.60 2.08 13.60
N GLY A 45 17.60 2.89 13.96
CA GLY A 45 18.76 2.43 14.74
C GLY A 45 18.35 1.95 16.14
N THR A 46 17.46 2.67 16.83
CA THR A 46 16.93 2.22 18.12
C THR A 46 16.09 0.94 17.99
N LEU A 47 15.30 0.82 16.91
CA LEU A 47 14.53 -0.39 16.62
C LEU A 47 15.47 -1.60 16.44
N LEU A 48 16.56 -1.42 15.69
CA LEU A 48 17.55 -2.48 15.48
C LEU A 48 18.19 -2.92 16.81
N GLY A 49 18.53 -1.97 17.69
CA GLY A 49 19.07 -2.31 19.02
C GLY A 49 18.08 -3.07 19.90
N VAL A 50 16.82 -2.61 19.96
CA VAL A 50 15.77 -3.26 20.77
C VAL A 50 15.43 -4.65 20.24
N THR A 51 15.29 -4.81 18.92
CA THR A 51 14.95 -6.11 18.30
C THR A 51 16.05 -7.16 18.50
N LEU A 52 17.32 -6.77 18.41
CA LEU A 52 18.43 -7.66 18.71
C LEU A 52 18.44 -8.06 20.19
N ALA A 53 18.19 -7.11 21.11
CA ALA A 53 18.08 -7.40 22.54
C ALA A 53 16.90 -8.33 22.85
N GLU A 54 15.74 -8.10 22.24
CA GLU A 54 14.55 -8.94 22.38
C GLU A 54 14.86 -10.39 21.97
N GLN A 55 15.62 -10.58 20.89
CA GLN A 55 15.95 -11.90 20.36
C GLN A 55 16.89 -12.71 21.24
N LEU A 56 17.84 -12.05 21.91
CA LEU A 56 18.67 -12.69 22.92
C LEU A 56 17.81 -13.20 24.09
N ILE A 57 16.82 -12.40 24.51
CA ILE A 57 15.90 -12.79 25.58
C ILE A 57 14.95 -13.91 25.14
N ILE A 58 14.44 -13.86 23.91
CA ILE A 58 13.59 -14.92 23.37
C ILE A 58 14.32 -16.26 23.33
N TYR A 59 15.61 -16.27 22.96
CA TYR A 59 16.42 -17.49 23.03
C TYR A 59 16.48 -18.03 24.47
N GLN A 60 16.76 -17.18 25.46
CA GLN A 60 16.84 -17.59 26.86
C GLN A 60 15.50 -18.11 27.39
N VAL A 61 14.40 -17.45 27.03
CA VAL A 61 13.03 -17.90 27.37
C VAL A 61 12.70 -19.23 26.68
N GLY A 62 13.23 -19.45 25.48
CA GLY A 62 13.01 -20.67 24.69
C GLY A 62 13.73 -21.91 25.21
N VAL A 63 14.91 -21.75 25.81
CA VAL A 63 15.65 -22.86 26.44
C VAL A 63 15.14 -23.14 27.86
N LEU A 64 14.38 -22.22 28.45
CA LEU A 64 13.83 -22.34 29.80
C LEU A 64 13.04 -23.66 30.05
N PRO A 65 12.16 -24.14 29.15
CA PRO A 65 11.48 -25.43 29.32
C PRO A 65 12.45 -26.60 29.46
N SER A 66 13.57 -26.59 28.74
CA SER A 66 14.63 -27.61 28.85
C SER A 66 15.21 -27.67 30.27
N HIS A 67 15.46 -26.50 30.88
CA HIS A 67 15.91 -26.43 32.28
C HIS A 67 14.84 -26.92 33.27
N PHE A 68 13.55 -26.65 33.01
CA PHE A 68 12.47 -27.20 33.82
C PHE A 68 12.42 -28.73 33.76
N TYR A 69 12.61 -29.34 32.58
CA TYR A 69 12.66 -30.79 32.45
C TYR A 69 13.80 -31.41 33.28
N ASN A 70 14.99 -30.83 33.27
CA ASN A 70 16.11 -31.31 34.09
C ASN A 70 15.80 -31.23 35.60
N VAL A 71 15.34 -30.08 36.08
CA VAL A 71 15.06 -29.88 37.52
C VAL A 71 13.89 -30.75 38.01
N LEU A 72 12.88 -30.97 37.17
CA LEU A 72 11.77 -31.87 37.46
C LEU A 72 12.18 -33.34 37.47
N ALA A 73 13.09 -33.74 36.56
CA ALA A 73 13.67 -35.08 36.56
C ALA A 73 14.46 -35.35 37.85
N ASP A 74 15.25 -34.36 38.29
CA ASP A 74 16.05 -34.44 39.52
C ASP A 74 15.25 -34.21 40.82
N LYS A 75 13.96 -33.86 40.71
CA LYS A 75 13.05 -33.54 41.84
C LYS A 75 13.60 -32.48 42.80
N ASN A 76 14.38 -31.53 42.30
CA ASN A 76 15.04 -30.52 43.12
C ASN A 76 14.13 -29.29 43.36
N TYR A 77 13.54 -29.20 44.55
CA TYR A 77 12.61 -28.12 44.91
C TYR A 77 13.28 -26.73 45.02
N SER A 78 14.50 -26.64 45.55
CA SER A 78 15.19 -25.35 45.69
C SER A 78 15.60 -24.80 44.32
N GLY A 79 16.08 -25.68 43.43
CA GLY A 79 16.34 -25.35 42.03
C GLY A 79 15.09 -24.88 41.30
N PHE A 80 13.95 -25.54 41.52
CA PHE A 80 12.69 -25.16 40.91
C PHE A 80 12.24 -23.75 41.31
N ARG A 81 12.31 -23.40 42.60
CA ARG A 81 11.94 -22.05 43.07
C ARG A 81 12.82 -20.95 42.46
N SER A 82 14.12 -21.20 42.36
CA SER A 82 15.07 -20.25 41.73
C SER A 82 14.79 -20.09 40.23
N LEU A 83 14.50 -21.20 39.54
CA LEU A 83 14.19 -21.20 38.12
C LEU A 83 12.88 -20.46 37.82
N VAL A 84 11.84 -20.65 38.64
CA VAL A 84 10.58 -19.90 38.53
C VAL A 84 10.80 -18.40 38.74
N GLY A 85 11.62 -18.01 39.72
CA GLY A 85 11.98 -16.60 39.94
C GLY A 85 12.67 -15.98 38.72
N THR A 86 13.66 -16.69 38.16
CA THR A 86 14.39 -16.27 36.95
C THR A 86 13.47 -16.20 35.73
N ALA A 87 12.58 -17.19 35.57
CA ALA A 87 11.58 -17.24 34.50
C ALA A 87 10.66 -16.01 34.52
N MET A 88 10.14 -15.64 35.69
CA MET A 88 9.25 -14.49 35.85
C MET A 88 9.94 -13.18 35.47
N VAL A 89 11.20 -12.99 35.88
CA VAL A 89 12.00 -11.81 35.52
C VAL A 89 12.25 -11.75 34.01
N LEU A 90 12.64 -12.88 33.40
CA LEU A 90 12.86 -12.96 31.95
C LEU A 90 11.58 -12.69 31.16
N ILE A 91 10.43 -13.22 31.59
CA ILE A 91 9.13 -12.99 30.94
C ILE A 91 8.72 -11.52 31.05
N LEU A 92 8.88 -10.91 32.23
CA LEU A 92 8.60 -9.48 32.42
C LEU A 92 9.47 -8.63 31.47
N PHE A 93 10.78 -8.93 31.42
CA PHE A 93 11.71 -8.20 30.57
C PHE A 93 11.39 -8.39 29.07
N ASN A 94 11.10 -9.62 28.64
CA ASN A 94 10.66 -9.91 27.27
C ASN A 94 9.39 -9.13 26.90
N SER A 95 8.40 -9.10 27.80
CA SER A 95 7.17 -8.34 27.59
C SER A 95 7.42 -6.83 27.47
N THR A 96 8.35 -6.29 28.25
CA THR A 96 8.72 -4.87 28.15
C THR A 96 9.42 -4.55 26.83
N LEU A 97 10.39 -5.38 26.40
CA LEU A 97 11.09 -5.18 25.13
C LEU A 97 10.14 -5.25 23.94
N LYS A 98 9.27 -6.27 23.91
CA LYS A 98 8.24 -6.41 22.86
C LYS A 98 7.29 -5.22 22.81
N SER A 99 6.94 -4.66 23.98
CA SER A 99 6.11 -3.46 24.06
C SER A 99 6.83 -2.22 23.54
N ILE A 100 8.13 -2.08 23.81
CA ILE A 100 8.97 -1.00 23.31
C ILE A 100 9.16 -1.12 21.79
N ASP A 101 9.42 -2.31 21.26
CA ASP A 101 9.47 -2.58 19.82
C ASP A 101 8.19 -2.11 19.11
N GLN A 102 7.03 -2.54 19.61
CA GLN A 102 5.73 -2.14 19.07
C GLN A 102 5.50 -0.62 19.15
N TYR A 103 5.94 0.01 20.26
CA TYR A 103 5.86 1.45 20.43
C TYR A 103 6.73 2.20 19.40
N ILE A 104 7.98 1.77 19.18
CA ILE A 104 8.88 2.36 18.20
C ILE A 104 8.31 2.19 16.78
N CYS A 105 7.79 1.00 16.43
CA CYS A 105 7.13 0.77 15.14
C CYS A 105 5.93 1.71 14.92
N ASN A 106 5.13 1.96 15.96
CA ASN A 106 3.99 2.88 15.87
C ASN A 106 4.45 4.35 15.73
N GLN A 107 5.50 4.77 16.43
CA GLN A 107 6.08 6.11 16.28
C GLN A 107 6.68 6.32 14.88
N MET A 108 7.38 5.30 14.36
CA MET A 108 7.90 5.31 12.99
C MET A 108 6.77 5.43 11.97
N TYR A 109 5.65 4.71 12.15
CA TYR A 109 4.46 4.87 11.31
C TYR A 109 3.98 6.32 11.25
N VAL A 110 3.84 6.99 12.39
CA VAL A 110 3.36 8.39 12.44
C VAL A 110 4.34 9.33 11.72
N SER A 111 5.64 9.17 11.98
CA SER A 111 6.69 9.97 11.34
C SER A 111 6.73 9.77 9.82
N TRP A 112 6.64 8.52 9.37
CA TRP A 112 6.60 8.17 7.94
C TRP A 112 5.34 8.66 7.26
N ARG A 113 4.17 8.51 7.88
CA ARG A 113 2.91 9.03 7.35
C ARG A 113 3.00 10.55 7.16
N LYS A 114 3.51 11.27 8.17
CA LYS A 114 3.69 12.73 8.08
C LYS A 114 4.56 13.09 6.87
N THR A 115 5.76 12.51 6.79
CA THR A 115 6.75 12.82 5.73
C THR A 115 6.23 12.47 4.34
N LEU A 116 5.62 11.29 4.18
CA LEU A 116 5.07 10.84 2.90
C LEU A 116 3.90 11.72 2.47
N THR A 117 2.94 11.97 3.36
CA THR A 117 1.76 12.79 3.04
C THR A 117 2.14 14.25 2.76
N GLU A 118 3.09 14.84 3.49
CA GLU A 118 3.59 16.20 3.20
C GLU A 118 4.28 16.29 1.83
N SER A 119 5.06 15.28 1.46
CA SER A 119 5.66 15.19 0.12
C SER A 119 4.62 15.02 -0.97
N LEU A 120 3.60 14.18 -0.76
CA LEU A 120 2.50 13.98 -1.69
C LEU A 120 1.62 15.22 -1.83
N HIS A 121 1.32 15.91 -0.72
CA HIS A 121 0.60 17.18 -0.74
C HIS A 121 1.39 18.23 -1.52
N SER A 122 2.69 18.34 -1.29
CA SER A 122 3.54 19.29 -2.01
C SER A 122 3.49 19.04 -3.52
N ALA A 123 3.56 17.79 -3.97
CA ALA A 123 3.46 17.42 -5.38
C ALA A 123 2.04 17.59 -5.96
N TYR A 124 1.00 17.26 -5.18
CA TYR A 124 -0.41 17.34 -5.62
C TYR A 124 -0.88 18.79 -5.81
N PHE A 125 -0.47 19.68 -4.90
CA PHE A 125 -0.76 21.11 -4.95
C PHE A 125 0.25 21.90 -5.79
N GLN A 126 1.31 21.27 -6.31
CA GLN A 126 2.24 21.94 -7.20
C GLN A 126 1.58 22.27 -8.54
N GLY A 127 1.39 23.55 -8.82
CA GLY A 127 0.82 24.01 -10.09
C GLY A 127 -0.66 23.62 -10.25
N ARG A 128 -0.97 22.77 -11.23
CA ARG A 128 -2.34 22.35 -11.60
C ARG A 128 -2.55 20.85 -11.63
N VAL A 129 -1.70 20.12 -10.92
CA VAL A 129 -1.71 18.65 -10.88
C VAL A 129 -3.05 18.13 -10.34
N TYR A 130 -3.58 18.72 -9.27
CA TYR A 130 -4.90 18.36 -8.74
C TYR A 130 -6.04 18.47 -9.77
N TYR A 131 -5.99 19.46 -10.69
CA TYR A 131 -6.98 19.58 -11.75
C TYR A 131 -6.77 18.51 -12.83
N THR A 132 -5.51 18.29 -13.19
CA THR A 132 -5.14 17.33 -14.23
C THR A 132 -5.51 15.91 -13.84
N LEU A 133 -5.23 15.51 -12.59
CA LEU A 133 -5.54 14.18 -12.07
C LEU A 133 -7.04 13.93 -11.91
N ASN A 134 -7.83 14.94 -11.53
CA ASN A 134 -9.27 14.74 -11.29
C ASN A 134 -10.15 14.94 -12.55
N VAL A 135 -9.68 15.70 -13.54
CA VAL A 135 -10.52 16.14 -14.67
C VAL A 135 -9.99 15.71 -16.03
N LEU A 136 -8.67 15.66 -16.22
CA LEU A 136 -8.07 15.33 -17.53
C LEU A 136 -7.69 13.86 -17.68
N ARG A 137 -7.52 13.18 -16.56
CA ARG A 137 -7.01 11.81 -16.49
C ARG A 137 -8.08 10.88 -15.96
N GLU A 138 -8.44 9.87 -16.75
CA GLU A 138 -9.32 8.76 -16.34
C GLU A 138 -8.53 7.50 -15.97
N ASP A 139 -7.20 7.54 -16.09
CA ASP A 139 -6.27 6.44 -15.75
C ASP A 139 -6.09 6.26 -14.24
N ILE A 140 -6.30 7.33 -13.45
CA ILE A 140 -6.08 7.33 -12.00
C ILE A 140 -7.42 7.52 -11.28
N ASP A 141 -7.99 6.40 -10.83
CA ASP A 141 -9.20 6.38 -10.00
C ASP A 141 -8.89 6.90 -8.57
N ASN A 142 -9.71 7.84 -8.08
CA ASN A 142 -9.76 8.35 -6.69
C ASN A 142 -8.39 8.79 -6.09
N PRO A 143 -7.77 9.88 -6.58
CA PRO A 143 -6.47 10.35 -6.07
C PRO A 143 -6.51 10.78 -4.60
N ASP A 144 -7.67 11.23 -4.12
CA ASP A 144 -7.93 11.56 -2.72
C ASP A 144 -7.81 10.33 -1.80
N GLN A 145 -8.37 9.19 -2.21
CA GLN A 145 -8.24 7.92 -1.48
C GLN A 145 -6.77 7.47 -1.44
N ARG A 146 -6.04 7.61 -2.56
CA ARG A 146 -4.63 7.21 -2.64
C ARG A 146 -3.73 8.03 -1.69
N ILE A 147 -3.93 9.35 -1.64
CA ILE A 147 -3.12 10.23 -0.77
C ILE A 147 -3.48 10.04 0.70
N SER A 148 -4.76 9.83 1.03
CA SER A 148 -5.22 9.79 2.42
C SER A 148 -5.14 8.40 3.06
N GLN A 149 -5.62 7.36 2.37
CA GLN A 149 -5.80 6.02 2.93
C GLN A 149 -4.70 5.06 2.50
N ASP A 150 -4.32 5.05 1.22
CA ASP A 150 -3.31 4.11 0.75
C ASP A 150 -1.92 4.49 1.30
N ALA A 151 -1.60 5.78 1.37
CA ALA A 151 -0.38 6.25 2.04
C ALA A 151 -0.34 5.87 3.53
N GLU A 152 -1.47 5.96 4.24
CA GLU A 152 -1.57 5.53 5.63
C GLU A 152 -1.35 4.02 5.77
N ARG A 153 -2.05 3.22 4.96
CA ARG A 153 -1.94 1.75 4.95
C ARG A 153 -0.53 1.31 4.62
N LEU A 154 0.09 1.92 3.60
CA LEU A 154 1.48 1.69 3.22
C LEU A 154 2.43 1.93 4.40
N CYS A 155 2.37 3.11 5.04
CA CYS A 155 3.25 3.43 6.16
C CYS A 155 3.04 2.48 7.36
N LYS A 156 1.79 2.11 7.66
CA LYS A 156 1.45 1.21 8.76
C LYS A 156 1.94 -0.22 8.50
N GLN A 157 1.76 -0.71 7.29
CA GLN A 157 2.25 -2.04 6.91
C GLN A 157 3.79 -2.07 6.85
N MET A 158 4.42 -1.02 6.30
CA MET A 158 5.88 -0.95 6.28
C MET A 158 6.48 -0.89 7.69
N SER A 159 5.86 -0.17 8.62
CA SER A 159 6.39 -0.03 9.98
C SER A 159 6.23 -1.32 10.80
N SER A 160 5.10 -2.02 10.66
CA SER A 160 4.88 -3.31 11.33
C SER A 160 5.82 -4.41 10.81
N MET A 161 6.21 -4.31 9.54
CA MET A 161 7.16 -5.23 8.92
C MET A 161 8.63 -4.90 9.20
N ALA A 162 8.95 -3.66 9.54
CA ALA A 162 10.33 -3.21 9.70
C ALA A 162 11.12 -4.06 10.72
N SER A 163 10.57 -4.23 11.92
CA SER A 163 11.17 -5.06 12.98
C SER A 163 11.43 -6.49 12.52
N ARG A 164 10.43 -7.14 11.90
CA ARG A 164 10.50 -8.52 11.42
C ARG A 164 11.49 -8.71 10.25
N LEU A 165 11.58 -7.73 9.35
CA LEU A 165 12.50 -7.76 8.21
C LEU A 165 13.95 -7.59 8.66
N ILE A 166 14.22 -6.75 9.65
CA ILE A 166 15.57 -6.57 10.23
C ILE A 166 16.05 -7.87 10.83
N ILE A 167 15.18 -8.55 11.57
CA ILE A 167 15.59 -9.70 12.38
C ILE A 167 15.65 -11.03 11.62
N SER A 168 14.77 -11.22 10.62
CA SER A 168 14.63 -12.50 9.95
C SER A 168 15.94 -13.11 9.41
N PRO A 169 16.89 -12.37 8.81
CA PRO A 169 18.14 -12.98 8.34
C PRO A 169 19.01 -13.51 9.47
N PHE A 170 19.08 -12.79 10.60
CA PHE A 170 19.87 -13.19 11.77
C PHE A 170 19.28 -14.43 12.44
N THR A 171 17.97 -14.41 12.68
CA THR A 171 17.23 -15.54 13.25
C THR A 171 17.37 -16.77 12.36
N LEU A 172 17.08 -16.66 11.07
CA LEU A 172 17.16 -17.80 10.16
C LEU A 172 18.58 -18.38 10.12
N THR A 173 19.61 -17.53 10.03
CA THR A 173 21.00 -18.00 10.00
C THR A 173 21.40 -18.71 11.29
N TYR A 174 21.10 -18.10 12.44
CA TYR A 174 21.44 -18.64 13.75
C TYR A 174 20.73 -19.97 14.06
N TYR A 175 19.40 -20.02 13.86
CA TYR A 175 18.63 -21.23 14.14
C TYR A 175 18.86 -22.33 13.09
N THR A 176 19.18 -21.99 11.84
CA THR A 176 19.63 -22.98 10.85
C THR A 176 20.96 -23.61 11.28
N TYR A 177 21.91 -22.81 11.76
CA TYR A 177 23.18 -23.32 12.27
C TYR A 177 22.99 -24.24 13.49
N HIS A 178 22.15 -23.83 14.46
CA HIS A 178 21.85 -24.67 15.62
C HIS A 178 21.09 -25.95 15.26
N CYS A 179 20.13 -25.88 14.33
CA CYS A 179 19.41 -27.05 13.83
C CYS A 179 20.36 -28.04 13.14
N PHE A 180 21.30 -27.52 12.35
CA PHE A 180 22.32 -28.34 11.68
C PHE A 180 23.20 -29.08 12.68
N HIS A 181 23.61 -28.42 13.77
CA HIS A 181 24.44 -29.06 14.79
C HIS A 181 23.67 -30.12 15.61
N SER A 182 22.39 -29.88 15.90
CA SER A 182 21.56 -30.79 16.70
C SER A 182 21.06 -32.02 15.94
N THR A 183 20.65 -31.86 14.68
CA THR A 183 19.95 -32.91 13.91
C THR A 183 20.71 -33.32 12.63
N GLY A 184 21.87 -32.71 12.36
CA GLY A 184 22.61 -32.92 11.13
C GLY A 184 21.92 -32.30 9.91
N TRP A 185 22.28 -32.78 8.71
CA TRP A 185 21.83 -32.20 7.44
C TRP A 185 20.32 -32.39 7.17
N ILE A 186 19.71 -33.42 7.76
CA ILE A 186 18.30 -33.76 7.57
C ILE A 186 17.38 -32.67 8.12
N GLY A 187 17.70 -32.10 9.28
CA GLY A 187 16.85 -31.10 9.95
C GLY A 187 16.61 -29.85 9.09
N PRO A 188 17.66 -29.09 8.74
CA PRO A 188 17.53 -27.92 7.89
C PRO A 188 16.89 -28.25 6.53
N VAL A 189 17.31 -29.32 5.85
CA VAL A 189 16.76 -29.65 4.52
C VAL A 189 15.26 -29.92 4.56
N SER A 190 14.76 -30.64 5.57
CA SER A 190 13.32 -30.86 5.73
C SER A 190 12.55 -29.57 5.99
N ILE A 191 13.09 -28.66 6.81
CA ILE A 191 12.45 -27.37 7.13
C ILE A 191 12.44 -26.43 5.91
N PHE A 192 13.55 -26.36 5.16
CA PHE A 192 13.62 -25.56 3.93
C PHE A 192 12.71 -26.13 2.84
N GLY A 193 12.65 -27.46 2.66
CA GLY A 193 11.73 -28.10 1.73
C GLY A 193 10.27 -27.80 2.09
N TYR A 194 9.94 -27.87 3.37
CA TYR A 194 8.65 -27.49 3.91
C TYR A 194 8.32 -26.01 3.64
N PHE A 195 9.25 -25.08 3.86
CA PHE A 195 9.10 -23.66 3.53
C PHE A 195 8.83 -23.40 2.05
N VAL A 196 9.54 -24.09 1.14
CA VAL A 196 9.32 -23.95 -0.31
C VAL A 196 7.91 -24.40 -0.68
N ILE A 197 7.45 -25.54 -0.16
CA ILE A 197 6.09 -26.04 -0.38
C ILE A 197 5.05 -25.05 0.16
N GLY A 198 5.24 -24.55 1.38
CA GLY A 198 4.36 -23.56 1.99
C GLY A 198 4.27 -22.26 1.19
N THR A 199 5.42 -21.77 0.69
CA THR A 199 5.47 -20.55 -0.13
C THR A 199 4.74 -20.72 -1.45
N ILE A 200 4.91 -21.86 -2.12
CA ILE A 200 4.21 -22.16 -3.39
C ILE A 200 2.70 -22.26 -3.13
N ALA A 201 2.29 -23.01 -2.10
CA ALA A 201 0.88 -23.15 -1.74
C ALA A 201 0.24 -21.80 -1.41
N ASN A 202 0.90 -20.98 -0.58
CA ASN A 202 0.38 -19.67 -0.22
C ASN A 202 0.26 -18.73 -1.44
N LYS A 203 1.26 -18.74 -2.33
CA LYS A 203 1.23 -17.93 -3.55
C LYS A 203 0.05 -18.29 -4.48
N ILE A 204 -0.24 -19.59 -4.62
CA ILE A 204 -1.37 -20.07 -5.42
C ILE A 204 -2.70 -19.62 -4.82
N LEU A 205 -2.84 -19.70 -3.49
CA LEU A 205 -4.06 -19.29 -2.77
C LEU A 205 -4.27 -17.77 -2.76
N MET A 206 -3.19 -16.99 -2.68
CA MET A 206 -3.24 -15.51 -2.64
C MET A 206 -3.61 -14.86 -3.97
N GLY A 207 -3.15 -15.41 -5.10
CA GLY A 207 -3.41 -14.84 -6.44
C GLY A 207 -4.88 -14.42 -6.70
N PRO A 208 -5.87 -15.29 -6.49
CA PRO A 208 -7.28 -14.94 -6.70
C PRO A 208 -7.84 -13.98 -5.66
N ILE A 209 -7.29 -13.90 -4.44
CA ILE A 209 -7.76 -13.04 -3.34
C ILE A 209 -7.42 -11.58 -3.63
N VAL A 210 -6.17 -11.29 -4.00
CA VAL A 210 -5.68 -9.92 -4.29
C VAL A 210 -6.53 -9.25 -5.37
N SER A 211 -6.88 -9.99 -6.43
CA SER A 211 -7.74 -9.46 -7.50
C SER A 211 -9.13 -9.03 -7.01
N THR A 212 -9.73 -9.81 -6.10
CA THR A 212 -11.03 -9.49 -5.52
C THR A 212 -10.98 -8.43 -4.44
N LEU A 213 -9.87 -8.34 -3.71
CA LEU A 213 -9.61 -7.28 -2.74
C LEU A 213 -9.54 -5.93 -3.43
N PHE A 214 -8.82 -5.84 -4.56
CA PHE A 214 -8.76 -4.61 -5.35
C PHE A 214 -10.13 -4.17 -5.87
N GLU A 215 -10.95 -5.12 -6.35
CA GLU A 215 -12.32 -4.84 -6.79
C GLU A 215 -13.21 -4.36 -5.63
N GLN A 216 -13.08 -4.95 -4.44
CA GLN A 216 -13.78 -4.51 -3.24
C GLN A 216 -13.38 -3.09 -2.84
N GLU A 217 -12.08 -2.77 -2.80
CA GLU A 217 -11.58 -1.44 -2.48
C GLU A 217 -12.06 -0.37 -3.47
N LYS A 218 -12.16 -0.72 -4.76
CA LYS A 218 -12.75 0.17 -5.77
C LYS A 218 -14.24 0.43 -5.49
N LEU A 219 -15.02 -0.62 -5.25
CA LEU A 219 -16.46 -0.48 -4.97
C LEU A 219 -16.74 0.27 -3.67
N GLU A 220 -15.87 0.10 -2.66
CA GLU A 220 -15.89 0.85 -1.40
C GLU A 220 -15.63 2.35 -1.66
N GLY A 221 -14.64 2.67 -2.50
CA GLY A 221 -14.38 4.03 -2.97
C GLY A 221 -15.58 4.64 -3.70
N ASP A 222 -16.18 3.90 -4.65
CA ASP A 222 -17.36 4.33 -5.41
C ASP A 222 -18.59 4.55 -4.50
N PHE A 223 -18.74 3.75 -3.45
CA PHE A 223 -19.79 3.90 -2.45
C PHE A 223 -19.59 5.16 -1.61
N ARG A 224 -18.37 5.40 -1.12
CA ARG A 224 -18.03 6.62 -0.37
C ARG A 224 -18.17 7.87 -1.22
N PHE A 225 -17.71 7.82 -2.48
CA PHE A 225 -17.88 8.91 -3.43
C PHE A 225 -19.35 9.22 -3.69
N LYS A 226 -20.23 8.20 -3.78
CA LYS A 226 -21.68 8.41 -3.91
C LYS A 226 -22.25 9.17 -2.71
N HIS A 227 -21.85 8.82 -1.50
CA HIS A 227 -22.24 9.55 -0.29
C HIS A 227 -21.72 10.99 -0.28
N MET A 228 -20.47 11.21 -0.72
CA MET A 228 -19.91 12.55 -0.87
C MET A 228 -20.72 13.39 -1.86
N GLN A 229 -21.12 12.83 -3.01
CA GLN A 229 -21.97 13.53 -3.99
C GLN A 229 -23.33 13.94 -3.42
N ILE A 230 -23.96 13.08 -2.60
CA ILE A 230 -25.23 13.40 -1.92
C ILE A 230 -25.00 14.52 -0.90
N ARG A 231 -23.89 14.49 -0.16
CA ARG A 231 -23.54 15.56 0.80
C ARG A 231 -23.32 16.91 0.11
N VAL A 232 -22.58 16.93 -1.00
CA VAL A 232 -22.28 18.17 -1.75
C VAL A 232 -23.52 18.73 -2.43
N ASN A 233 -24.38 17.86 -2.98
CA ASN A 233 -25.60 18.26 -3.70
C ASN A 233 -26.87 18.07 -2.87
N ALA A 234 -26.75 18.13 -1.54
CA ALA A 234 -27.85 17.82 -0.62
C ALA A 234 -29.05 18.75 -0.83
N GLU A 235 -28.78 20.04 -1.07
CA GLU A 235 -29.80 21.04 -1.32
C GLU A 235 -30.59 20.74 -2.60
N SER A 236 -29.92 20.51 -3.74
CA SER A 236 -30.58 20.14 -5.00
C SER A 236 -31.37 18.83 -4.86
N ALA A 237 -30.79 17.83 -4.18
CA ALA A 237 -31.49 16.56 -3.94
C ALA A 237 -32.75 16.74 -3.07
N ALA A 238 -32.70 17.63 -2.07
CA ALA A 238 -33.84 17.96 -1.22
C ALA A 238 -34.92 18.72 -1.99
N PHE A 239 -34.55 19.69 -2.83
CA PHE A 239 -35.48 20.42 -3.70
C PHE A 239 -36.26 19.48 -4.62
N TYR A 240 -35.59 18.49 -5.23
CA TYR A 240 -36.25 17.49 -6.08
C TYR A 240 -36.96 16.38 -5.30
N ARG A 241 -36.96 16.41 -3.95
CA ARG A 241 -37.46 15.32 -3.09
C ARG A 241 -36.92 13.95 -3.49
N ALA A 242 -35.64 13.90 -3.89
CA ALA A 242 -35.01 12.74 -4.52
C ALA A 242 -34.67 11.60 -3.52
N GLY A 243 -35.12 11.67 -2.26
CA GLY A 243 -34.73 10.74 -1.20
C GLY A 243 -34.92 9.26 -1.55
N LYS A 244 -36.08 8.86 -2.09
CA LYS A 244 -36.32 7.46 -2.50
C LYS A 244 -35.43 7.03 -3.66
N VAL A 245 -35.18 7.92 -4.63
CA VAL A 245 -34.36 7.64 -5.82
C VAL A 245 -32.89 7.50 -5.42
N GLU A 246 -32.38 8.43 -4.62
CA GLU A 246 -30.99 8.40 -4.14
C GLU A 246 -30.76 7.25 -3.15
N HIS A 247 -31.76 6.88 -2.34
CA HIS A 247 -31.72 5.65 -1.53
C HIS A 247 -31.54 4.41 -2.41
N MET A 248 -32.42 4.17 -3.40
CA MET A 248 -32.29 3.00 -4.28
C MET A 248 -30.96 2.97 -5.06
N ARG A 249 -30.47 4.13 -5.51
CA ARG A 249 -29.17 4.22 -6.20
C ARG A 249 -27.99 3.90 -5.29
N THR A 250 -28.03 4.37 -4.05
CA THR A 250 -26.97 4.15 -3.07
C THR A 250 -26.97 2.70 -2.58
N ASP A 251 -28.15 2.16 -2.29
CA ASP A 251 -28.33 0.75 -1.90
C ASP A 251 -27.86 -0.20 -3.01
N ARG A 252 -28.12 0.10 -4.29
CA ARG A 252 -27.60 -0.70 -5.40
C ARG A 252 -26.06 -0.76 -5.41
N ARG A 253 -25.36 0.33 -5.08
CA ARG A 253 -23.89 0.33 -4.95
C ARG A 253 -23.44 -0.46 -3.74
N LEU A 254 -24.16 -0.35 -2.61
CA LEU A 254 -23.90 -1.15 -1.42
C LEU A 254 -24.06 -2.64 -1.69
N GLN A 255 -25.11 -3.08 -2.39
CA GLN A 255 -25.32 -4.49 -2.72
C GLN A 255 -24.20 -5.05 -3.62
N ALA A 256 -23.72 -4.26 -4.59
CA ALA A 256 -22.58 -4.64 -5.41
C ALA A 256 -21.29 -4.80 -4.59
N LEU A 257 -21.05 -3.89 -3.65
CA LEU A 257 -19.95 -3.97 -2.69
C LEU A 257 -20.07 -5.22 -1.81
N LEU A 258 -21.22 -5.43 -1.15
CA LEU A 258 -21.47 -6.57 -0.27
C LEU A 258 -21.34 -7.91 -0.98
N TYR A 259 -21.80 -8.01 -2.23
CA TYR A 259 -21.61 -9.21 -3.05
C TYR A 259 -20.13 -9.53 -3.25
N THR A 260 -19.33 -8.51 -3.58
CA THR A 260 -17.88 -8.65 -3.78
C THR A 260 -17.16 -8.97 -2.47
N GLN A 261 -17.56 -8.34 -1.37
CA GLN A 261 -17.02 -8.55 -0.04
C GLN A 261 -17.30 -9.97 0.46
N LYS A 262 -18.52 -10.50 0.24
CA LYS A 262 -18.86 -11.89 0.55
C LYS A 262 -18.04 -12.87 -0.29
N ARG A 263 -17.82 -12.57 -1.57
CA ARG A 263 -16.98 -13.38 -2.46
C ARG A 263 -15.51 -13.38 -2.01
N LEU A 264 -15.01 -12.27 -1.48
CA LEU A 264 -13.67 -12.17 -0.90
C LEU A 264 -13.56 -13.06 0.35
N ILE A 265 -14.49 -12.94 1.29
CA ILE A 265 -14.51 -13.73 2.54
C ILE A 265 -14.53 -15.25 2.23
N ASN A 266 -15.32 -15.67 1.25
CA ASN A 266 -15.36 -17.08 0.84
C ASN A 266 -14.02 -17.59 0.29
N LYS A 267 -13.22 -16.72 -0.34
CA LYS A 267 -11.87 -17.07 -0.81
C LYS A 267 -10.86 -17.05 0.33
N GLU A 268 -10.96 -16.08 1.24
CA GLU A 268 -10.09 -15.99 2.42
C GLU A 268 -10.20 -17.22 3.32
N LEU A 269 -11.38 -17.84 3.41
CA LEU A 269 -11.56 -19.09 4.16
C LEU A 269 -10.54 -20.18 3.74
N TRP A 270 -10.29 -20.35 2.44
CA TRP A 270 -9.32 -21.33 1.94
C TRP A 270 -7.88 -20.95 2.27
N LEU A 271 -7.58 -19.64 2.27
CA LEU A 271 -6.28 -19.13 2.72
C LEU A 271 -6.08 -19.43 4.21
N TYR A 272 -7.07 -19.12 5.06
CA TYR A 272 -7.00 -19.39 6.50
C TYR A 272 -6.86 -20.88 6.79
N ILE A 273 -7.60 -21.74 6.08
CA ILE A 273 -7.45 -23.20 6.22
C ILE A 273 -6.02 -23.62 5.85
N GLY A 274 -5.50 -23.14 4.72
CA GLY A 274 -4.16 -23.47 4.23
C GLY A 274 -3.05 -23.03 5.19
N VAL A 275 -3.06 -21.76 5.61
CA VAL A 275 -2.05 -21.20 6.53
C VAL A 275 -2.10 -21.88 7.88
N ASN A 276 -3.28 -22.02 8.50
CA ASN A 276 -3.40 -22.68 9.80
C ASN A 276 -2.99 -24.17 9.74
N THR A 277 -3.38 -24.87 8.67
CA THR A 277 -2.99 -26.28 8.48
C THR A 277 -1.48 -26.41 8.34
N PHE A 278 -0.85 -25.47 7.63
CA PHE A 278 0.60 -25.38 7.54
C PHE A 278 1.18 -25.17 8.95
N ASP A 279 0.82 -24.12 9.67
CA ASP A 279 1.38 -23.83 11.01
C ASP A 279 1.29 -25.01 11.99
N TYR A 280 0.15 -25.71 12.03
CA TYR A 280 0.02 -26.92 12.87
C TYR A 280 0.89 -28.07 12.38
N LEU A 281 0.97 -28.31 11.06
CA LEU A 281 1.88 -29.31 10.48
C LEU A 281 3.34 -28.99 10.79
N GLY A 282 3.72 -27.72 10.81
CA GLY A 282 5.07 -27.28 11.16
C GLY A 282 5.46 -27.70 12.58
N GLY A 283 4.55 -27.53 13.54
CA GLY A 283 4.72 -28.02 14.90
C GLY A 283 4.98 -29.53 14.95
N PHE A 284 4.20 -30.34 14.24
CA PHE A 284 4.40 -31.80 14.17
C PHE A 284 5.69 -32.21 13.43
N LEU A 285 6.02 -31.52 12.34
CA LEU A 285 7.23 -31.78 11.57
C LEU A 285 8.49 -31.66 12.43
N SER A 286 8.51 -30.72 13.38
CA SER A 286 9.63 -30.55 14.31
C SER A 286 9.92 -31.82 15.13
N TYR A 287 8.88 -32.54 15.57
CA TYR A 287 9.03 -33.79 16.33
C TYR A 287 9.45 -34.95 15.44
N ILE A 288 8.95 -35.02 14.19
CA ILE A 288 9.36 -36.05 13.22
C ILE A 288 10.87 -35.93 12.92
N ILE A 289 11.37 -34.71 12.76
CA ILE A 289 12.79 -34.43 12.51
C ILE A 289 13.65 -34.93 13.68
N ILE A 290 13.21 -34.68 14.92
CA ILE A 290 13.95 -35.05 16.14
C ILE A 290 13.88 -36.56 16.41
N ALA A 291 12.82 -37.23 15.95
CA ALA A 291 12.65 -38.68 16.11
C ALA A 291 13.77 -39.47 15.41
N ILE A 292 14.22 -39.03 14.23
CA ILE A 292 15.21 -39.75 13.41
C ILE A 292 16.53 -40.03 14.19
N PRO A 293 17.24 -39.02 14.73
CA PRO A 293 18.49 -39.29 15.44
C PRO A 293 18.28 -40.08 16.74
N ILE A 294 17.13 -39.92 17.40
CA ILE A 294 16.79 -40.67 18.63
C ILE A 294 16.60 -42.16 18.31
N PHE A 295 15.79 -42.50 17.31
CA PHE A 295 15.58 -43.90 16.91
C PHE A 295 16.81 -44.54 16.26
N SER A 296 17.76 -43.73 15.76
CA SER A 296 19.05 -44.22 15.26
C SER A 296 20.08 -44.55 16.37
N GLY A 297 19.73 -44.33 17.64
CA GLY A 297 20.56 -44.72 18.79
C GLY A 297 21.70 -43.75 19.14
N VAL A 298 21.75 -42.56 18.53
CA VAL A 298 22.83 -41.57 18.76
C VAL A 298 22.82 -41.02 20.19
N TYR A 299 21.66 -41.06 20.85
CA TYR A 299 21.44 -40.47 22.18
C TYR A 299 21.20 -41.50 23.30
N ASP A 300 21.46 -42.79 23.04
CA ASP A 300 21.20 -43.89 23.99
C ASP A 300 22.06 -43.84 25.27
N SER A 301 23.11 -43.01 25.28
CA SER A 301 24.00 -42.81 26.43
C SER A 301 23.47 -41.80 27.46
N LEU A 302 22.41 -41.06 27.14
CA LEU A 302 21.86 -40.00 28.00
C LEU A 302 20.81 -40.54 28.97
N THR A 303 20.70 -39.92 30.14
CA THR A 303 19.62 -40.25 31.09
C THR A 303 18.26 -39.80 30.53
N PRO A 304 17.14 -40.42 30.95
CA PRO A 304 15.80 -40.03 30.48
C PRO A 304 15.46 -38.55 30.74
N GLY A 305 15.99 -37.96 31.82
CA GLY A 305 15.84 -36.54 32.14
C GLY A 305 16.58 -35.64 31.15
N GLU A 306 17.86 -35.92 30.91
CA GLU A 306 18.69 -35.18 29.95
C GLU A 306 18.17 -35.32 28.52
N LEU A 307 17.69 -36.52 28.15
CA LEU A 307 17.07 -36.76 26.85
C LEU A 307 15.81 -35.90 26.68
N SER A 308 14.95 -35.80 27.69
CA SER A 308 13.74 -34.97 27.65
C SER A 308 14.07 -33.48 27.52
N ALA A 309 15.10 -33.02 28.24
CA ALA A 309 15.57 -31.64 28.13
C ALA A 309 16.19 -31.34 26.75
N LEU A 310 16.94 -32.28 26.17
CA LEU A 310 17.51 -32.15 24.83
C LEU A 310 16.42 -32.10 23.75
N ILE A 311 15.41 -32.97 23.84
CA ILE A 311 14.24 -32.97 22.95
C ILE A 311 13.55 -31.60 23.01
N SER A 312 13.30 -31.08 24.21
CA SER A 312 12.65 -29.78 24.40
C SER A 312 13.46 -28.64 23.76
N LYS A 313 14.79 -28.61 23.95
CA LYS A 313 15.67 -27.60 23.36
C LYS A 313 15.69 -27.68 21.83
N ASN A 314 15.80 -28.88 21.26
CA ASN A 314 15.84 -29.09 19.82
C ASN A 314 14.48 -28.80 19.17
N ALA A 315 13.38 -29.17 19.83
CA ALA A 315 12.03 -28.85 19.40
C ALA A 315 11.82 -27.34 19.34
N PHE A 316 12.27 -26.61 20.37
CA PHE A 316 12.24 -25.14 20.36
C PHE A 316 12.99 -24.57 19.15
N VAL A 317 14.21 -25.02 18.88
CA VAL A 317 15.01 -24.56 17.73
C VAL A 317 14.29 -24.81 16.39
N CYS A 318 13.75 -26.01 16.18
CA CYS A 318 13.05 -26.38 14.95
C CYS A 318 11.73 -25.59 14.79
N ILE A 319 10.92 -25.50 15.85
CA ILE A 319 9.65 -24.76 15.82
C ILE A 319 9.91 -23.27 15.59
N TYR A 320 10.92 -22.70 16.25
CA TYR A 320 11.27 -21.30 16.08
C TYR A 320 11.77 -20.98 14.67
N LEU A 321 12.55 -21.89 14.06
CA LEU A 321 12.98 -21.77 12.67
C LEU A 321 11.79 -21.83 11.70
N ILE A 322 10.86 -22.77 11.90
CA ILE A 322 9.63 -22.87 11.10
C ILE A 322 8.79 -21.59 11.23
N ASN A 323 8.60 -21.08 12.44
CA ASN A 323 7.89 -19.82 12.67
C ASN A 323 8.59 -18.63 11.98
N GLY A 324 9.93 -18.59 11.96
CA GLY A 324 10.69 -17.58 11.23
C GLY A 324 10.40 -17.61 9.73
N PHE A 325 10.28 -18.80 9.15
CA PHE A 325 9.88 -18.99 7.77
C PHE A 325 8.40 -18.64 7.50
N THR A 326 7.46 -19.03 8.37
CA THR A 326 6.06 -18.59 8.29
C THR A 326 5.96 -17.07 8.31
N GLN A 327 6.69 -16.40 9.21
CA GLN A 327 6.73 -14.94 9.27
C GLN A 327 7.24 -14.32 7.97
N LEU A 328 8.24 -14.91 7.31
CA LEU A 328 8.68 -14.44 5.98
C LEU A 328 7.60 -14.58 4.91
N ILE A 329 6.80 -15.65 4.96
CA ILE A 329 5.67 -15.85 4.04
C ILE A 329 4.62 -14.75 4.26
N ASP A 330 4.29 -14.44 5.51
CA ASP A 330 3.36 -13.35 5.86
C ASP A 330 3.92 -11.97 5.48
N LEU A 331 5.23 -11.78 5.62
CA LEU A 331 5.89 -10.56 5.14
C LEU A 331 5.79 -10.44 3.61
N SER A 332 5.92 -11.56 2.88
CA SER A 332 5.79 -11.57 1.43
C SER A 332 4.38 -11.21 0.95
N THR A 333 3.32 -11.65 1.66
CA THR A 333 1.94 -11.27 1.32
C THR A 333 1.72 -9.79 1.56
N THR A 334 2.13 -9.30 2.71
CA THR A 334 1.97 -7.90 3.08
C THR A 334 2.83 -6.97 2.20
N LEU A 335 4.02 -7.41 1.77
CA LEU A 335 4.84 -6.71 0.77
C LEU A 335 4.17 -6.67 -0.60
N SER A 336 3.42 -7.71 -0.96
CA SER A 336 2.63 -7.73 -2.20
C SER A 336 1.49 -6.72 -2.15
N ASP A 337 0.86 -6.52 -0.99
CA ASP A 337 -0.14 -5.46 -0.79
C ASP A 337 0.51 -4.06 -0.92
N VAL A 338 1.70 -3.88 -0.35
CA VAL A 338 2.53 -2.67 -0.52
C VAL A 338 2.85 -2.41 -2.00
N ALA A 339 3.12 -3.47 -2.77
CA ALA A 339 3.29 -3.36 -4.22
C ALA A 339 2.03 -2.87 -4.93
N GLY A 340 0.85 -3.29 -4.48
CA GLY A 340 -0.43 -2.77 -4.97
C GLY A 340 -0.56 -1.25 -4.82
N TYR A 341 -0.20 -0.70 -3.66
CA TYR A 341 -0.29 0.75 -3.40
C TYR A 341 0.72 1.58 -4.20
N THR A 342 1.88 1.01 -4.53
CA THR A 342 2.99 1.69 -5.21
C THR A 342 2.98 1.52 -6.73
N HIS A 343 2.16 0.61 -7.26
CA HIS A 343 1.96 0.43 -8.70
C HIS A 343 1.15 1.58 -9.34
N SER A 344 0.51 2.40 -8.51
CA SER A 344 -0.12 3.66 -8.88
C SER A 344 0.94 4.68 -9.31
N ASP A 345 0.87 5.20 -10.54
CA ASP A 345 1.87 6.13 -11.09
C ASP A 345 1.98 7.42 -10.24
N PHE A 346 2.97 7.48 -9.35
CA PHE A 346 3.30 8.65 -8.52
C PHE A 346 4.24 9.65 -9.21
N ASN A 347 4.61 9.42 -10.48
CA ASN A 347 5.48 10.33 -11.22
C ASN A 347 4.68 11.54 -11.75
N ILE A 348 4.59 12.55 -10.90
CA ILE A 348 3.98 13.83 -11.21
C ILE A 348 5.07 14.75 -11.74
N HIS A 349 5.21 14.86 -13.06
CA HIS A 349 6.06 15.88 -13.67
C HIS A 349 5.31 17.22 -13.70
N ALA A 350 5.77 18.18 -12.90
CA ALA A 350 5.27 19.55 -12.90
C ALA A 350 6.02 20.38 -13.96
N GLY A 351 5.31 20.86 -14.97
CA GLY A 351 5.83 21.84 -15.95
C GLY A 351 5.76 23.27 -15.40
N PRO A 352 6.71 24.15 -15.74
CA PRO A 352 6.72 25.53 -15.27
C PRO A 352 5.62 26.36 -15.94
N VAL A 353 5.00 27.26 -15.18
CA VAL A 353 3.94 28.16 -15.66
C VAL A 353 4.30 29.61 -15.34
N ASP A 354 4.47 30.40 -16.40
CA ASP A 354 4.43 31.86 -16.37
C ASP A 354 3.40 32.34 -17.42
N THR A 355 2.51 33.27 -17.07
CA THR A 355 1.32 33.73 -17.86
C THR A 355 1.21 35.23 -18.24
N ALA A 356 1.03 35.53 -19.53
CA ALA A 356 0.20 36.59 -20.16
C ALA A 356 -0.16 36.18 -21.60
N PHE A 357 -1.17 36.82 -22.21
CA PHE A 357 -1.94 36.27 -23.34
C PHE A 357 -1.75 37.02 -24.66
N ILE A 358 -0.98 36.42 -25.55
CA ILE A 358 -1.09 36.60 -27.00
C ILE A 358 -1.40 35.22 -27.57
N VAL A 359 -2.44 35.12 -28.38
CA VAL A 359 -2.93 33.86 -28.92
C VAL A 359 -2.94 34.01 -30.43
N ASP A 360 -2.03 33.30 -31.10
CA ASP A 360 -1.89 33.32 -32.56
C ASP A 360 -2.20 31.92 -33.11
N HIS A 361 -3.16 31.85 -34.03
CA HIS A 361 -3.62 30.64 -34.72
C HIS A 361 -4.04 29.48 -33.78
N LEU A 362 -4.69 29.80 -32.66
CA LEU A 362 -5.04 28.79 -31.65
C LEU A 362 -6.24 27.95 -32.07
N SER A 363 -6.00 26.66 -32.24
CA SER A 363 -7.06 25.66 -32.37
C SER A 363 -7.08 24.75 -31.16
N TYR A 364 -8.26 24.46 -30.62
CA TYR A 364 -8.39 23.56 -29.47
C TYR A 364 -9.64 22.68 -29.55
N LYS A 365 -9.51 21.49 -29.00
CA LYS A 365 -10.58 20.48 -28.89
C LYS A 365 -10.88 20.16 -27.43
N SER A 366 -11.98 19.45 -27.20
CA SER A 366 -12.26 18.87 -25.89
C SER A 366 -11.30 17.70 -25.62
N PRO A 367 -10.82 17.48 -24.39
CA PRO A 367 -10.09 16.25 -24.05
C PRO A 367 -10.89 14.97 -24.31
N PHE A 368 -12.22 15.09 -24.37
CA PHE A 368 -13.17 13.99 -24.50
C PHE A 368 -13.75 13.82 -25.92
N SER A 369 -13.36 14.67 -26.87
CA SER A 369 -13.85 14.62 -28.26
C SER A 369 -12.76 15.04 -29.23
N ASP A 370 -12.65 14.34 -30.35
CA ASP A 370 -11.72 14.71 -31.43
C ASP A 370 -12.19 15.91 -32.26
N GLU A 371 -13.42 16.40 -32.04
CA GLU A 371 -13.97 17.55 -32.74
C GLU A 371 -13.35 18.86 -32.22
N LEU A 372 -12.90 19.71 -33.15
CA LEU A 372 -12.37 21.03 -32.85
C LEU A 372 -13.50 21.94 -32.36
N LEU A 373 -13.33 22.52 -31.17
CA LEU A 373 -14.31 23.45 -30.59
C LEU A 373 -14.14 24.85 -31.18
N VAL A 374 -12.89 25.22 -31.46
CA VAL A 374 -12.51 26.48 -32.11
C VAL A 374 -11.30 26.19 -32.99
N GLU A 375 -11.34 26.72 -34.20
CA GLU A 375 -10.28 26.66 -35.19
C GLU A 375 -9.70 28.06 -35.41
N ASP A 376 -8.37 28.12 -35.48
CA ASP A 376 -7.60 29.28 -35.93
C ASP A 376 -7.91 30.63 -35.22
N LEU A 377 -8.00 30.61 -33.89
CA LEU A 377 -8.31 31.81 -33.11
C LEU A 377 -7.09 32.71 -32.96
N ASN A 378 -7.21 33.94 -33.43
CA ASN A 378 -6.27 35.03 -33.18
C ASN A 378 -6.87 36.01 -32.17
N LEU A 379 -6.25 36.15 -31.00
CA LEU A 379 -6.76 36.98 -29.91
C LEU A 379 -5.62 37.69 -29.17
N LYS A 380 -5.69 39.02 -29.13
CA LYS A 380 -4.79 39.88 -28.37
C LYS A 380 -5.58 40.62 -27.29
N ILE A 381 -5.22 40.41 -26.03
CA ILE A 381 -5.86 41.08 -24.89
C ILE A 381 -4.85 42.04 -24.27
N SER A 382 -5.11 43.35 -24.40
CA SER A 382 -4.30 44.40 -23.80
C SER A 382 -4.70 44.67 -22.34
N GLN A 383 -3.79 45.24 -21.55
CA GLN A 383 -4.08 45.64 -20.17
C GLN A 383 -5.18 46.71 -20.13
N GLY A 384 -6.16 46.56 -19.24
CA GLY A 384 -7.28 47.51 -19.10
C GLY A 384 -8.47 47.27 -20.04
N THR A 385 -8.41 46.26 -20.92
CA THR A 385 -9.52 45.90 -21.82
C THR A 385 -10.40 44.82 -21.22
N HIS A 386 -11.72 45.00 -21.27
CA HIS A 386 -12.70 43.98 -20.91
C HIS A 386 -13.13 43.23 -22.18
N LEU A 387 -12.92 41.90 -22.20
CA LEU A 387 -13.37 41.04 -23.29
C LEU A 387 -14.64 40.30 -22.86
N LEU A 388 -15.71 40.46 -23.63
CA LEU A 388 -16.95 39.71 -23.50
C LEU A 388 -17.00 38.61 -24.57
N VAL A 389 -17.07 37.34 -24.14
CA VAL A 389 -17.19 36.20 -25.05
C VAL A 389 -18.64 35.71 -25.06
N VAL A 390 -19.32 35.80 -26.22
CA VAL A 390 -20.73 35.45 -26.40
C VAL A 390 -20.88 34.34 -27.44
N GLY A 391 -21.87 33.45 -27.26
CA GLY A 391 -22.27 32.45 -28.24
C GLY A 391 -23.23 31.41 -27.64
N ASN A 392 -23.61 30.39 -28.41
CA ASN A 392 -24.54 29.36 -27.96
C ASN A 392 -23.95 28.37 -26.94
N THR A 393 -24.77 27.76 -26.08
CA THR A 393 -24.30 26.71 -25.17
C THR A 393 -23.58 25.60 -25.95
N GLY A 394 -22.38 25.20 -25.51
CA GLY A 394 -21.58 24.16 -26.17
C GLY A 394 -20.51 24.64 -27.16
N THR A 395 -20.49 25.92 -27.57
CA THR A 395 -19.51 26.45 -28.56
C THR A 395 -18.08 26.67 -28.01
N GLY A 396 -17.69 25.99 -26.93
CA GLY A 396 -16.31 26.08 -26.42
C GLY A 396 -15.92 27.36 -25.66
N LYS A 397 -16.85 28.21 -25.23
CA LYS A 397 -16.55 29.44 -24.45
C LYS A 397 -15.78 29.17 -23.15
N THR A 398 -16.29 28.26 -22.32
CA THR A 398 -15.61 27.84 -21.08
C THR A 398 -14.30 27.12 -21.40
N SER A 399 -14.25 26.41 -22.53
CA SER A 399 -13.05 25.73 -23.01
C SER A 399 -11.96 26.72 -23.43
N LEU A 400 -12.31 27.88 -24.03
CA LEU A 400 -11.36 28.96 -24.33
C LEU A 400 -10.65 29.43 -23.06
N LEU A 401 -11.42 29.68 -21.99
CA LEU A 401 -10.87 30.08 -20.70
C LEU A 401 -9.99 28.99 -20.08
N ARG A 402 -10.31 27.72 -20.31
CA ARG A 402 -9.45 26.60 -19.88
C ARG A 402 -8.15 26.58 -20.65
N VAL A 403 -8.15 26.78 -21.96
CA VAL A 403 -6.93 26.82 -22.78
C VAL A 403 -6.08 28.06 -22.44
N LEU A 404 -6.70 29.23 -22.31
CA LEU A 404 -6.04 30.47 -21.85
C LEU A 404 -5.43 30.24 -20.47
N ASN A 405 -6.18 29.75 -19.49
CA ASN A 405 -5.62 29.42 -18.19
C ASN A 405 -4.72 28.18 -18.21
N ARG A 406 -4.26 27.68 -19.37
CA ARG A 406 -3.37 26.51 -19.53
C ARG A 406 -3.86 25.28 -18.73
N LEU A 407 -5.18 25.16 -18.58
CA LEU A 407 -5.86 23.98 -18.04
C LEU A 407 -5.99 22.91 -19.14
N TRP A 408 -6.20 23.30 -20.39
CA TRP A 408 -6.24 22.40 -21.55
C TRP A 408 -5.09 22.72 -22.52
N GLU A 409 -4.56 21.71 -23.21
CA GLU A 409 -3.55 21.92 -24.25
C GLU A 409 -4.18 22.37 -25.57
N ALA A 410 -3.48 23.25 -26.28
CA ALA A 410 -3.81 23.63 -27.65
C ALA A 410 -3.51 22.46 -28.60
N HIS A 411 -4.36 22.26 -29.61
CA HIS A 411 -4.13 21.27 -30.66
C HIS A 411 -3.10 21.77 -31.69
N SER A 412 -3.18 23.05 -32.06
CA SER A 412 -2.22 23.75 -32.94
C SER A 412 -2.23 25.27 -32.64
N GLY A 413 -1.16 25.98 -33.03
CA GLY A 413 -0.96 27.42 -32.79
C GLY A 413 0.18 27.76 -31.81
N GLU A 414 0.70 28.99 -31.88
CA GLU A 414 1.82 29.44 -31.04
C GLU A 414 1.32 29.93 -29.67
N LYS A 415 1.97 29.44 -28.59
CA LYS A 415 1.52 29.65 -27.21
C LYS A 415 2.06 30.97 -26.62
N ALA A 416 1.12 31.74 -26.07
CA ALA A 416 1.22 32.87 -25.13
C ALA A 416 2.54 33.11 -24.34
N LYS A 417 3.11 34.33 -24.50
CA LYS A 417 4.21 34.97 -23.73
C LYS A 417 3.70 35.94 -22.64
N THR A 418 4.46 36.04 -21.54
CA THR A 418 4.03 36.62 -20.25
C THR A 418 4.58 37.99 -19.86
N ALA A 419 3.70 38.89 -19.41
CA ALA A 419 3.96 40.02 -18.50
C ALA A 419 2.84 40.17 -17.42
N GLN A 420 3.23 40.37 -16.17
CA GLN A 420 2.40 40.41 -14.94
C GLN A 420 1.21 41.39 -14.97
N LYS A 421 -0.03 40.89 -14.92
CA LYS A 421 -1.18 41.32 -14.05
C LYS A 421 -2.56 40.90 -14.60
N ARG A 422 -3.54 40.79 -13.70
CA ARG A 422 -4.89 40.20 -13.89
C ARG A 422 -5.73 40.91 -14.97
N ALA A 423 -6.32 40.14 -15.88
CA ALA A 423 -7.43 40.54 -16.76
C ALA A 423 -8.76 39.98 -16.22
N ILE A 424 -9.84 40.75 -16.27
CA ILE A 424 -11.19 40.35 -15.84
C ILE A 424 -11.99 39.98 -17.09
N ILE A 425 -12.38 38.70 -17.21
CA ILE A 425 -13.19 38.18 -18.32
C ILE A 425 -14.58 37.83 -17.78
N THR A 426 -15.62 38.44 -18.37
CA THR A 426 -17.03 38.22 -17.99
C THR A 426 -17.72 37.43 -19.10
N MET A 427 -18.54 36.43 -18.74
CA MET A 427 -19.28 35.60 -19.72
C MET A 427 -20.78 35.84 -19.62
N HIS A 428 -21.46 35.91 -20.76
CA HIS A 428 -22.92 35.97 -20.84
C HIS A 428 -23.44 34.94 -21.85
N ASN A 429 -24.49 34.21 -21.48
CA ASN A 429 -25.20 33.33 -22.40
C ASN A 429 -26.32 34.15 -23.05
N MET A 430 -26.30 34.32 -24.37
CA MET A 430 -27.44 34.87 -25.11
C MET A 430 -27.77 33.94 -26.26
N GLY A 431 -29.03 33.50 -26.31
CA GLY A 431 -29.56 32.70 -27.41
C GLY A 431 -29.69 33.57 -28.65
N GLY A 432 -28.74 33.46 -29.57
CA GLY A 432 -28.75 34.19 -30.84
C GLY A 432 -27.39 34.10 -31.53
N GLY A 433 -27.41 33.79 -32.82
CA GLY A 433 -26.27 33.34 -33.62
C GLY A 433 -25.00 34.19 -33.55
N LEU A 434 -23.87 33.51 -33.77
CA LEU A 434 -22.52 34.08 -33.80
C LEU A 434 -22.37 34.99 -35.04
N ARG A 435 -22.14 36.30 -34.85
CA ARG A 435 -21.64 37.19 -35.90
C ARG A 435 -20.56 38.10 -35.33
N MET A 436 -19.29 37.71 -35.55
CA MET A 436 -18.13 38.52 -35.20
C MET A 436 -17.91 39.56 -36.30
N THR A 437 -18.05 40.84 -35.98
CA THR A 437 -17.60 41.94 -36.85
C THR A 437 -16.56 42.74 -36.10
N GLY A 438 -15.30 42.65 -36.54
CA GLY A 438 -14.22 43.52 -36.08
C GLY A 438 -14.32 44.86 -36.78
N LYS A 439 -14.47 45.95 -36.03
CA LYS A 439 -14.15 47.30 -36.50
C LYS A 439 -12.90 47.78 -35.78
N ILE A 440 -11.83 47.87 -36.55
CA ILE A 440 -10.61 48.60 -36.18
C ILE A 440 -10.97 50.09 -36.28
N HIS A 441 -10.79 50.86 -35.21
CA HIS A 441 -10.57 52.29 -35.32
C HIS A 441 -9.07 52.52 -35.14
N LYS A 442 -8.50 53.28 -36.08
CA LYS A 442 -7.08 53.57 -36.23
C LYS A 442 -6.44 54.09 -34.96
#